data_AF-A0A7J9HRS1-F1
#
_entry.id   AF-A0A7J9HRS1-F1
#
_cell.length_a   1.000
_cell.length_b   1.000
_cell.length_c   1.000
_cell.angle_alpha   90.00
_cell.angle_beta   90.00
_cell.angle_gamma   90.00
#
_symmetry.space_group_name_H-M   'P 1'
#
loop_
_entity.id
_entity.type
_entity.pdbx_description
1 polymer ?
#
loop_
_entity_poly.entity_id
_entity_poly.type
_entity_poly.pdbx_seq_one_letter_code
_entity_poly.pdbx_strand_id
1 'polypeptide(L)'
;MGNTEKLLNQIMELKFTSKSLQRQSRKCEKDEKSEKLKVKKAIEKGNMDGARIYAENAIRKRNEQMNYLRLASRLDAVVARLDTQAKMTTINKSMANIVKSLESSLATGY
;
A
#
# COMPACT_ATOMS: atom_id res chain seq x y z
N MET A 1 -11.63 -25.26 -2.87
CA MET A 1 -10.76 -24.27 -3.54
C MET A 1 -11.02 -22.81 -3.12
N GLY A 2 -12.13 -22.46 -2.44
CA GLY A 2 -12.50 -21.07 -2.18
C GLY A 2 -11.62 -20.21 -1.25
N ASN A 3 -10.82 -20.80 -0.35
CA ASN A 3 -10.01 -19.99 0.59
C ASN A 3 -8.77 -19.34 -0.06
N THR A 4 -8.13 -20.02 -1.03
CA THR A 4 -6.97 -19.46 -1.75
C THR A 4 -7.41 -18.33 -2.68
N GLU A 5 -8.54 -18.48 -3.35
CA GLU A 5 -9.11 -17.46 -4.23
C GLU A 5 -9.56 -16.21 -3.47
N LYS A 6 -10.24 -16.40 -2.32
CA LYS A 6 -10.57 -15.29 -1.41
C LYS A 6 -9.33 -14.53 -0.94
N LEU A 7 -8.25 -15.24 -0.59
CA LEU A 7 -6.99 -14.61 -0.19
C LEU A 7 -6.36 -13.79 -1.32
N LEU A 8 -6.36 -14.32 -2.55
CA LEU A 8 -5.84 -13.60 -3.72
C LEU A 8 -6.65 -12.33 -4.04
N ASN A 9 -7.98 -12.39 -3.91
CA ASN A 9 -8.85 -11.23 -4.09
C ASN A 9 -8.56 -10.15 -3.04
N GLN A 10 -8.43 -10.53 -1.76
CA GLN A 10 -8.07 -9.59 -0.69
C GLN A 10 -6.70 -8.95 -0.91
N ILE A 11 -5.70 -9.73 -1.35
CA ILE A 11 -4.38 -9.20 -1.72
C ILE A 11 -4.50 -8.14 -2.82
N MET A 12 -5.34 -8.40 -3.83
CA MET A 12 -5.55 -7.50 -4.95
C MET A 12 -6.23 -6.19 -4.49
N GLU A 13 -7.27 -6.27 -3.67
CA GLU A 13 -7.93 -5.10 -3.07
C GLU A 13 -6.97 -4.25 -2.23
N LEU A 14 -6.13 -4.90 -1.41
CA LEU A 14 -5.13 -4.21 -0.59
C LEU A 14 -4.05 -3.54 -1.46
N LYS A 15 -3.61 -4.18 -2.55
CA LYS A 15 -2.70 -3.56 -3.54
C LYS A 15 -3.31 -2.32 -4.17
N PHE A 16 -4.59 -2.37 -4.55
CA PHE A 16 -5.28 -1.21 -5.11
C PHE A 16 -5.43 -0.08 -4.10
N THR A 17 -5.79 -0.41 -2.87
CA THR A 17 -5.90 0.55 -1.77
C THR A 17 -4.55 1.23 -1.50
N SER A 18 -3.47 0.46 -1.41
CA SER A 18 -2.11 1.01 -1.23
C SER A 18 -1.74 1.99 -2.36
N LYS A 19 -1.95 1.61 -3.63
CA LYS A 19 -1.71 2.51 -4.77
C LYS A 19 -2.57 3.78 -4.73
N SER A 20 -3.83 3.67 -4.29
CA SER A 20 -4.71 4.83 -4.12
C SER A 20 -4.17 5.78 -3.06
N LEU A 21 -3.70 5.26 -1.92
CA LEU A 21 -3.09 6.06 -0.85
C LEU A 21 -1.78 6.71 -1.29
N GLN A 22 -0.93 6.03 -2.05
CA GLN A 22 0.28 6.63 -2.64
C GLN A 22 -0.07 7.79 -3.58
N ARG A 23 -1.15 7.67 -4.37
CA ARG A 23 -1.64 8.78 -5.22
C ARG A 23 -2.15 9.95 -4.38
N GLN A 24 -2.89 9.69 -3.32
CA GLN A 24 -3.36 10.71 -2.38
C GLN A 24 -2.19 11.43 -1.70
N SER A 25 -1.16 10.69 -1.25
CA SER A 25 0.08 11.26 -0.73
C SER A 25 0.73 12.24 -1.71
N ARG A 26 0.91 11.83 -2.98
CA ARG A 26 1.47 12.69 -4.03
C ARG A 26 0.60 13.91 -4.33
N LYS A 27 -0.73 13.79 -4.20
CA LYS A 27 -1.64 14.93 -4.33
C LYS A 27 -1.42 15.92 -3.19
N CYS A 28 -1.34 15.45 -1.95
CA CYS A 28 -1.04 16.31 -0.79
C CYS A 28 0.31 17.03 -0.92
N GLU A 29 1.35 16.41 -1.50
CA GLU A 29 2.63 17.09 -1.79
C GLU A 29 2.48 18.24 -2.79
N LYS A 30 1.65 18.07 -3.82
CA LYS A 30 1.38 19.13 -4.81
C LYS A 30 0.60 20.28 -4.16
N ASP A 31 -0.41 19.95 -3.37
CA ASP A 31 -1.23 20.93 -2.65
C ASP A 31 -0.38 21.70 -1.63
N GLU A 32 0.49 21.01 -0.87
CA GLU A 32 1.46 21.65 0.04
C GLU A 32 2.37 22.65 -0.67
N LYS A 33 2.91 22.29 -1.84
CA LYS A 33 3.75 23.19 -2.64
C LYS A 33 2.98 24.43 -3.11
N SER A 34 1.71 24.24 -3.50
CA SER A 34 0.83 25.35 -3.88
C SER A 34 0.57 26.30 -2.70
N GLU A 35 0.27 25.76 -1.52
CA GLU A 35 0.07 26.57 -0.31
C GLU A 35 1.34 27.32 0.10
N LYS A 36 2.52 26.68 0.04
CA LYS A 36 3.81 27.35 0.27
C LYS A 36 4.05 28.52 -0.67
N LEU A 37 3.65 28.40 -1.93
CA LEU A 37 3.74 29.52 -2.89
C LEU A 37 2.77 30.65 -2.52
N LYS A 38 1.57 30.33 -2.05
CA LYS A 38 0.61 31.33 -1.55
C LYS A 38 1.13 32.04 -0.32
N VAL A 39 1.82 31.35 0.60
CA VAL A 39 2.49 31.97 1.75
C VAL A 39 3.49 33.03 1.27
N LYS A 40 4.38 32.67 0.34
CA LYS A 40 5.37 33.62 -0.22
C LYS A 40 4.69 34.86 -0.80
N LYS A 41 3.68 34.67 -1.65
CA LYS A 41 2.92 35.77 -2.27
C LYS A 41 2.18 36.64 -1.25
N ALA A 42 1.66 36.04 -0.16
CA ALA A 42 0.96 36.79 0.89
C ALA A 42 1.93 37.67 1.69
N ILE A 43 3.13 37.16 1.98
CA ILE A 43 4.20 37.92 2.65
C ILE A 43 4.67 39.08 1.76
N GLU A 44 4.91 38.85 0.48
CA GLU A 44 5.31 39.90 -0.48
C GLU A 44 4.28 41.04 -0.57
N LYS A 45 3.00 40.73 -0.37
CA LYS A 45 1.90 41.71 -0.36
C LYS A 45 1.67 42.36 1.01
N GLY A 46 2.46 42.03 2.03
CA GLY A 46 2.27 42.52 3.41
C GLY A 46 1.07 41.91 4.14
N ASN A 47 0.40 40.89 3.58
CA ASN A 47 -0.74 40.22 4.21
C ASN A 47 -0.26 39.08 5.11
N MET A 48 0.19 39.43 6.31
CA MET A 48 0.74 38.47 7.28
C MET A 48 -0.32 37.50 7.82
N ASP A 49 -1.57 37.94 7.99
CA ASP A 49 -2.65 37.07 8.47
C ASP A 49 -2.99 35.99 7.44
N GLY A 50 -3.09 36.37 6.16
CA GLY A 50 -3.26 35.42 5.06
C GLY A 50 -2.07 34.45 4.94
N ALA A 51 -0.85 34.93 5.16
CA ALA A 51 0.34 34.09 5.17
C ALA A 51 0.30 33.03 6.27
N ARG A 52 -0.17 33.37 7.49
CA ARG A 52 -0.34 32.39 8.58
C ARG A 52 -1.36 31.30 8.21
N ILE A 53 -2.50 31.67 7.64
CA ILE A 53 -3.54 30.72 7.23
C ILE A 53 -3.01 29.74 6.16
N TYR A 54 -2.32 30.24 5.13
CA TYR A 54 -1.73 29.37 4.11
C TYR A 54 -0.60 28.48 4.67
N ALA A 55 0.15 28.97 5.66
CA ALA A 55 1.19 28.18 6.32
C ALA A 55 0.58 27.03 7.13
N GLU A 56 -0.50 27.26 7.88
CA GLU A 56 -1.23 26.21 8.59
C GLU A 56 -1.79 25.16 7.62
N ASN A 57 -2.34 25.60 6.48
CA ASN A 57 -2.80 24.67 5.45
C ASN A 57 -1.66 23.82 4.88
N ALA A 58 -0.48 24.42 4.63
CA ALA A 58 0.69 23.67 4.19
C ALA A 58 1.14 22.62 5.23
N ILE A 59 1.16 22.98 6.52
CA ILE A 59 1.49 22.04 7.61
C ILE A 59 0.48 20.90 7.65
N ARG A 60 -0.82 21.20 7.54
CA ARG A 60 -1.88 20.18 7.50
C ARG A 60 -1.66 19.21 6.33
N LYS A 61 -1.39 19.73 5.13
CA LYS A 61 -1.14 18.91 3.94
C LYS A 61 0.10 18.04 4.04
N ARG A 62 1.18 18.55 4.66
CA ARG A 62 2.37 17.74 4.97
C ARG A 62 2.04 16.58 5.92
N ASN A 63 1.25 16.83 6.96
CA ASN A 63 0.86 15.79 7.90
C ASN A 63 -0.04 14.72 7.25
N GLU A 64 -1.02 15.13 6.45
CA GLU A 64 -1.86 14.23 5.65
C GLU A 64 -1.02 13.37 4.70
N GLN A 65 -0.07 13.99 3.98
CA GLN A 65 0.88 13.31 3.10
C GLN A 65 1.65 12.20 3.82
N MET A 66 2.27 12.53 4.97
CA MET A 66 3.01 11.55 5.77
C MET A 66 2.12 10.43 6.30
N ASN A 67 0.86 10.72 6.64
CA ASN A 67 -0.09 9.72 7.10
C ASN A 67 -0.47 8.75 5.97
N TYR A 68 -0.79 9.26 4.78
CA TYR A 68 -1.09 8.44 3.61
C TYR A 68 0.11 7.58 3.20
N LEU A 69 1.30 8.15 3.19
CA LEU A 69 2.53 7.42 2.85
C LEU A 69 2.79 6.29 3.86
N ARG A 70 2.71 6.56 5.16
CA ARG A 70 2.88 5.54 6.20
C ARG A 70 1.84 4.43 6.09
N LEU A 71 0.58 4.76 5.85
CA LEU A 71 -0.47 3.76 5.69
C LEU A 71 -0.25 2.90 4.43
N ALA A 72 0.11 3.53 3.30
CA ALA A 72 0.45 2.80 2.08
C ALA A 72 1.60 1.82 2.30
N SER A 73 2.71 2.26 2.93
CA SER A 73 3.85 1.38 3.24
C SER A 73 3.47 0.21 4.15
N ARG A 74 2.59 0.44 5.14
CA ARG A 74 2.07 -0.63 6.00
C ARG A 74 1.24 -1.63 5.21
N LEU A 75 0.38 -1.16 4.30
CA LEU A 75 -0.40 -2.04 3.43
C LEU A 75 0.50 -2.82 2.46
N ASP A 76 1.50 -2.20 1.86
CA ASP A 76 2.47 -2.88 1.00
C ASP A 76 3.20 -4.01 1.74
N ALA A 77 3.60 -3.77 3.00
CA ALA A 77 4.22 -4.79 3.84
C ALA A 77 3.27 -5.95 4.16
N VAL A 78 2.00 -5.67 4.45
CA VAL A 78 0.97 -6.70 4.68
C VAL A 78 0.76 -7.52 3.41
N VAL A 79 0.62 -6.85 2.26
CA VAL A 79 0.49 -7.48 0.95
C VAL A 79 1.66 -8.43 0.66
N ALA A 80 2.91 -8.02 0.91
CA ALA A 80 4.08 -8.88 0.67
C ALA A 80 4.05 -10.17 1.52
N ARG A 81 3.58 -10.07 2.77
CA ARG A 81 3.40 -11.23 3.65
C ARG A 81 2.28 -12.15 3.15
N LEU A 82 1.15 -11.58 2.75
CA LEU A 82 0.01 -12.34 2.22
C LEU A 82 0.36 -13.01 0.87
N ASP A 83 1.09 -12.33 -0.01
CA ASP A 83 1.60 -12.91 -1.27
C ASP A 83 2.50 -14.13 -0.99
N THR A 84 3.38 -14.02 0.01
CA THR A 84 4.25 -15.13 0.42
C THR A 84 3.42 -16.30 0.95
N GLN A 85 2.42 -16.03 1.80
CA GLN A 85 1.52 -17.05 2.35
C GLN A 85 0.69 -17.73 1.25
N ALA A 86 0.19 -16.97 0.26
CA ALA A 86 -0.53 -17.51 -0.88
C ALA A 86 0.35 -18.45 -1.70
N LYS A 87 1.60 -18.06 -1.98
CA LYS A 87 2.59 -18.89 -2.67
C LYS A 87 2.92 -20.17 -1.90
N MET A 88 3.16 -20.07 -0.60
CA MET A 88 3.44 -21.24 0.26
C MET A 88 2.27 -22.22 0.29
N THR A 89 1.03 -21.72 0.30
CA THR A 89 -0.17 -22.58 0.22
C THR A 89 -0.21 -23.37 -1.08
N THR A 90 0.19 -22.77 -2.21
CA THR A 90 0.28 -23.46 -3.50
C THR A 90 1.40 -24.49 -3.50
N ILE A 91 2.60 -24.14 -3.01
CA ILE A 91 3.75 -25.05 -2.93
C ILE A 91 3.41 -26.27 -2.07
N ASN A 92 2.80 -26.07 -0.89
CA ASN A 92 2.43 -27.17 0.00
C ASN A 92 1.46 -28.17 -0.67
N LYS A 93 0.51 -27.67 -1.47
CA LYS A 93 -0.39 -28.54 -2.26
C LYS A 93 0.37 -29.33 -3.34
N SER A 94 1.27 -28.67 -4.06
CA SER A 94 2.10 -29.33 -5.07
C SER A 94 3.00 -30.40 -4.44
N MET A 95 3.62 -30.12 -3.29
CA MET A 95 4.43 -31.08 -2.55
C MET A 95 3.63 -32.28 -2.07
N ALA A 96 2.43 -32.07 -1.51
CA ALA A 96 1.55 -33.16 -1.08
C ALA A 96 1.18 -34.09 -2.26
N ASN A 97 0.91 -33.52 -3.43
CA ASN A 97 0.62 -34.30 -4.63
C ASN A 97 1.84 -35.12 -5.09
N ILE A 98 3.05 -34.54 -5.08
CA ILE A 98 4.28 -35.24 -5.45
C ILE A 98 4.55 -36.42 -4.51
N VAL A 99 4.44 -36.21 -3.19
CA VAL A 99 4.64 -37.28 -2.19
C VAL A 99 3.63 -38.41 -2.43
N LYS A 100 2.37 -38.09 -2.67
CA LYS A 100 1.34 -39.09 -2.98
C LYS A 100 1.66 -39.87 -4.26
N SER A 101 2.17 -39.21 -5.30
CA SER A 101 2.63 -39.87 -6.52
C SER A 101 3.82 -40.80 -6.26
N LEU A 102 4.80 -40.38 -5.47
CA LEU A 102 5.96 -41.20 -5.09
C LEU A 102 5.54 -42.45 -4.29
N GLU A 103 4.66 -42.29 -3.29
CA GLU A 103 4.10 -43.42 -2.54
C GLU A 103 3.40 -44.42 -3.46
N SER A 104 2.62 -43.94 -4.42
CA SER A 104 1.93 -44.82 -5.37
C SER A 104 2.90 -45.59 -6.28
N SER A 105 3.97 -44.93 -6.76
CA SER A 105 4.99 -45.58 -7.59
C SER A 105 5.81 -46.60 -6.82
N LEU A 106 6.13 -46.32 -5.54
CA LEU A 106 6.79 -47.27 -4.64
C LEU A 106 5.92 -48.48 -4.33
N ALA A 107 4.61 -48.29 -4.15
CA ALA A 107 3.66 -49.37 -3.89
C ALA A 107 3.48 -50.32 -5.08
N THR A 108 3.65 -49.83 -6.32
CA THR A 108 3.61 -50.65 -7.55
C THR A 108 4.95 -51.31 -7.90
N GLY A 109 6.03 -51.02 -7.15
CA GLY A 109 7.39 -51.50 -7.41
C GLY A 109 7.78 -52.82 -6.72
N TYR A 110 6.82 -53.52 -6.12
CA TYR A 110 6.94 -54.88 -5.57
C TYR A 110 5.80 -55.76 -6.09
#